data_AF-A0A094ZTQ1-F1
#
_entry.id   AF-A0A094ZTQ1-F1
#
_cell.length_a   1.000
_cell.length_b   1.000
_cell.length_c   1.000
_cell.angle_alpha   90.00
_cell.angle_beta   90.00
_cell.angle_gamma   90.00
#
_symmetry.space_group_name_H-M   'P 1'
#
loop_
_entity.id
_entity.type
_entity.pdbx_description
1 polymer ?
#
loop_
_entity_poly.entity_id
_entity_poly.type
_entity_poly.pdbx_seq_one_letter_code
_entity_poly.pdbx_strand_id
1 'polypeptide(L)'
;RLVVEEGLNQLPYENVCVTTPTGHSYQGISFLRGNCGVSVMRSGEAMERGLRDCCRSMRIGKILIQKAKENDVDAKVYYAKFPPNIENRKVLLMYPILGTGITVLKALDVLRTYNVPIENVILLTLFVSPQSLINVLTRNPALRIVTSEIHPVVPSHFGQRYFGTF
;
A
#
# COMPACT_ATOMS: atom_id res chain seq x y z
N ARG A 1 0.86 -6.88 -10.58
CA ARG A 1 1.65 -7.95 -9.92
C ARG A 1 3.08 -7.48 -9.66
N LEU A 2 3.86 -7.09 -10.68
CA LEU A 2 5.25 -6.63 -10.51
C LEU A 2 5.46 -5.55 -9.44
N VAL A 3 4.63 -4.49 -9.42
CA VAL A 3 4.69 -3.44 -8.38
C VAL A 3 4.49 -4.00 -6.96
N VAL A 4 3.71 -5.06 -6.82
CA VAL A 4 3.48 -5.71 -5.53
C VAL A 4 4.68 -6.57 -5.13
N GLU A 5 5.26 -7.31 -6.07
CA GLU A 5 6.51 -8.06 -5.82
C GLU A 5 7.64 -7.11 -5.41
N GLU A 6 7.77 -5.97 -6.09
CA GLU A 6 8.74 -4.94 -5.70
C GLU A 6 8.41 -4.33 -4.33
N GLY A 7 7.13 -4.12 -4.04
CA GLY A 7 6.68 -3.70 -2.71
C GLY A 7 7.02 -4.69 -1.59
N LEU A 8 6.99 -6.00 -1.88
CA LEU A 8 7.34 -7.05 -0.92
C LEU A 8 8.85 -7.10 -0.65
N ASN A 9 9.69 -6.80 -1.64
CA ASN A 9 11.15 -6.71 -1.47
C ASN A 9 11.57 -5.64 -0.46
N GLN A 10 10.71 -4.64 -0.23
CA GLN A 10 10.95 -3.56 0.72
C GLN A 10 10.65 -3.96 2.17
N LEU A 11 10.08 -5.14 2.40
CA LEU A 11 9.79 -5.67 3.74
C LEU A 11 11.05 -6.20 4.42
N PRO A 12 11.13 -6.13 5.75
CA PRO A 12 12.29 -6.63 6.48
C PRO A 12 12.37 -8.16 6.42
N TYR A 13 13.60 -8.66 6.34
CA TYR A 13 13.94 -10.08 6.29
C TYR A 13 15.07 -10.40 7.28
N GLU A 14 15.17 -11.67 7.63
CA GLU A 14 16.22 -12.24 8.47
C GLU A 14 16.99 -13.31 7.71
N ASN A 15 18.28 -13.45 8.00
CA ASN A 15 19.11 -14.51 7.41
C ASN A 15 18.77 -15.85 8.08
N VAL A 16 18.52 -16.87 7.28
CA VAL A 16 18.19 -18.21 7.77
C VAL A 16 19.04 -19.24 7.03
N CYS A 17 19.62 -20.14 7.82
CA CYS A 17 20.31 -21.31 7.29
C CYS A 17 19.32 -22.48 7.20
N VAL A 18 19.18 -23.07 6.02
CA VAL A 18 18.33 -24.25 5.80
C VAL A 18 19.15 -25.42 5.30
N THR A 19 18.76 -26.63 5.70
CA THR A 19 19.36 -27.86 5.20
C THR A 19 18.60 -28.32 3.96
N THR A 20 19.31 -28.42 2.83
CA THR A 20 18.76 -28.93 1.56
C THR A 20 18.44 -30.42 1.65
N PRO A 21 17.58 -30.97 0.76
CA PRO A 21 17.33 -32.42 0.70
C PRO A 21 18.59 -33.25 0.45
N THR A 22 19.62 -32.65 -0.14
CA THR A 22 20.95 -33.24 -0.35
C THR A 22 21.85 -33.23 0.89
N GLY A 23 21.38 -32.70 2.02
CA GLY A 23 22.14 -32.64 3.28
C GLY A 23 23.10 -31.44 3.39
N HIS A 24 23.22 -30.61 2.36
CA HIS A 24 24.05 -29.40 2.38
C HIS A 24 23.31 -28.22 3.01
N SER A 25 24.06 -27.38 3.73
CA SER A 25 23.57 -26.11 4.28
C SER A 25 23.48 -25.04 3.19
N TYR A 26 22.38 -24.30 3.15
CA TYR A 26 22.15 -23.16 2.27
C TYR A 26 21.81 -21.91 3.11
N GLN A 27 22.54 -20.83 2.86
CA GLN A 27 22.28 -19.52 3.49
C GLN A 27 21.25 -18.76 2.66
N GLY A 28 20.05 -18.64 3.18
CA GLY A 28 18.95 -17.91 2.55
C GLY A 28 18.43 -16.77 3.42
N ILE A 29 17.27 -16.25 3.03
CA ILE A 29 16.55 -15.21 3.76
C ILE A 29 15.10 -15.64 4.01
N SER A 30 14.52 -15.16 5.10
CA SER A 30 13.11 -15.33 5.44
C SER A 30 12.50 -13.97 5.74
N PHE A 31 11.31 -13.68 5.23
CA PHE A 31 10.60 -12.44 5.57
C PHE A 31 10.15 -12.48 7.03
N LEU A 32 10.29 -11.34 7.72
CA LEU A 32 9.75 -11.21 9.08
C LEU A 32 8.22 -11.33 9.05
N ARG A 33 7.69 -12.01 10.07
CA ARG A 33 6.24 -12.10 10.28
C ARG A 33 5.69 -10.76 10.74
N GLY A 34 4.42 -10.52 10.45
CA GLY A 34 3.71 -9.33 10.96
C GLY A 34 3.12 -8.45 9.88
N ASN A 35 3.53 -8.59 8.62
CA ASN A 35 3.11 -7.70 7.52
C ASN A 35 1.60 -7.81 7.22
N CYS A 36 1.00 -6.69 6.80
CA CYS A 36 -0.37 -6.66 6.32
C CYS A 36 -0.54 -5.68 5.14
N GLY A 37 -1.52 -5.96 4.29
CA GLY A 37 -1.99 -5.03 3.27
C GLY A 37 -3.10 -4.14 3.83
N VAL A 38 -3.18 -2.92 3.35
CA VAL A 38 -4.33 -2.03 3.56
C VAL A 38 -4.75 -1.47 2.21
N SER A 39 -5.97 -1.77 1.76
CA SER A 39 -6.50 -1.21 0.52
C SER A 39 -7.37 0.02 0.79
N VAL A 40 -7.15 1.08 0.02
CA VAL A 40 -8.04 2.24 0.01
C VAL A 40 -9.13 2.00 -1.02
N MET A 41 -10.37 1.81 -0.55
CA MET A 41 -11.50 1.54 -1.41
C MET A 41 -11.82 2.75 -2.30
N ARG A 42 -12.32 2.54 -3.53
CA ARG A 42 -12.57 1.24 -4.18
C ARG A 42 -11.38 0.74 -5.01
N SER A 43 -10.61 1.66 -5.61
CA SER A 43 -9.57 1.32 -6.59
C SER A 43 -8.39 0.55 -5.98
N GLY A 44 -8.07 0.73 -4.70
CA GLY A 44 -7.03 -0.04 -4.00
C GLY A 44 -7.31 -1.54 -3.97
N GLU A 45 -8.57 -1.96 -4.02
CA GLU A 45 -8.96 -3.38 -4.00
C GLU A 45 -8.52 -4.13 -5.27
N ALA A 46 -8.32 -3.41 -6.37
CA ALA A 46 -7.78 -3.97 -7.62
C ALA A 46 -6.38 -4.59 -7.43
N MET A 47 -5.62 -4.12 -6.44
CA MET A 47 -4.26 -4.60 -6.15
C MET A 47 -4.26 -5.80 -5.19
N GLU A 48 -5.36 -6.08 -4.48
CA GLU A 48 -5.44 -7.16 -3.49
C GLU A 48 -5.23 -8.54 -4.10
N ARG A 49 -5.73 -8.75 -5.33
CA ARG A 49 -5.52 -10.01 -6.05
C ARG A 49 -4.04 -10.25 -6.29
N GLY A 50 -3.34 -9.23 -6.79
CA GLY A 50 -1.88 -9.30 -6.98
C GLY A 50 -1.13 -9.58 -5.68
N LEU A 51 -1.59 -9.02 -4.55
CA LEU A 51 -1.01 -9.29 -3.24
C LEU A 51 -1.24 -10.74 -2.78
N ARG A 52 -2.45 -11.28 -2.91
CA ARG A 52 -2.72 -12.68 -2.53
C ARG A 52 -2.01 -13.69 -3.42
N ASP A 53 -1.84 -13.38 -4.71
CA ASP A 53 -1.12 -14.24 -5.64
C ASP A 53 0.36 -14.36 -5.24
N CYS A 54 0.96 -13.30 -4.70
CA CYS A 54 2.35 -13.30 -4.21
C CYS A 54 2.47 -13.82 -2.77
N CYS A 55 1.52 -13.49 -1.89
CA CYS A 55 1.53 -13.83 -0.48
C CYS A 55 0.14 -14.25 0.02
N ARG A 56 -0.12 -15.56 0.04
CA ARG A 56 -1.45 -16.13 0.38
C ARG A 56 -1.90 -15.85 1.83
N SER A 57 -0.96 -15.66 2.76
CA SER A 57 -1.23 -15.52 4.19
C SER A 57 -1.39 -14.06 4.66
N MET A 58 -1.29 -13.09 3.75
CA MET A 58 -1.31 -11.69 4.15
C MET A 58 -2.71 -11.23 4.55
N ARG A 59 -2.82 -10.66 5.76
CA ARG A 59 -4.07 -10.04 6.23
C ARG A 59 -4.28 -8.71 5.51
N ILE A 60 -5.53 -8.41 5.16
CA ILE A 60 -5.89 -7.19 4.42
C ILE A 60 -6.88 -6.37 5.26
N GLY A 61 -6.47 -5.17 5.64
CA GLY A 61 -7.36 -4.12 6.15
C GLY A 61 -7.93 -3.29 5.00
N LYS A 62 -9.01 -2.56 5.27
CA LYS A 62 -9.66 -1.70 4.28
C LYS A 62 -10.02 -0.34 4.86
N ILE A 63 -9.88 0.70 4.06
CA ILE A 63 -10.30 2.06 4.39
C ILE A 63 -11.19 2.58 3.25
N LEU A 64 -12.40 3.04 3.58
CA LEU A 64 -13.27 3.74 2.65
C LEU A 64 -13.14 5.25 2.89
N ILE A 65 -12.59 5.93 1.89
CA ILE A 65 -12.45 7.38 1.87
C ILE A 65 -13.21 7.89 0.66
N GLN A 66 -14.10 8.86 0.88
CA GLN A 66 -14.86 9.47 -0.19
C GLN A 66 -14.73 10.99 -0.09
N LYS A 67 -14.53 11.60 -1.25
CA LYS A 67 -14.56 13.06 -1.41
C LYS A 67 -15.97 13.45 -1.85
N ALA A 68 -16.44 14.61 -1.41
CA ALA A 68 -17.72 15.14 -1.88
C ALA A 68 -17.68 15.49 -3.38
N LYS A 69 -16.53 15.97 -3.87
CA LYS A 69 -16.22 16.21 -5.29
C LYS A 69 -14.77 15.84 -5.59
N GLU A 70 -14.44 15.58 -6.85
CA GLU A 70 -13.11 15.07 -7.27
C GLU A 70 -11.95 16.00 -6.87
N ASN A 71 -12.21 17.32 -6.89
CA ASN A 71 -11.27 18.39 -6.53
C ASN A 71 -11.41 18.89 -5.09
N ASP A 72 -12.30 18.28 -4.29
CA ASP A 72 -12.50 18.72 -2.92
C ASP A 72 -11.29 18.35 -2.04
N VAL A 73 -10.97 19.26 -1.13
CA VAL A 73 -9.96 19.05 -0.09
C VAL A 73 -10.55 18.24 1.07
N ASP A 74 -11.87 18.29 1.25
CA ASP A 74 -12.56 17.54 2.30
C ASP A 74 -12.79 16.08 1.87
N ALA A 75 -11.85 15.22 2.27
CA ALA A 75 -11.98 13.78 2.16
C ALA A 75 -12.44 13.20 3.51
N LYS A 76 -13.59 12.52 3.51
CA LYS A 76 -14.17 11.92 4.71
C LYS A 76 -13.91 10.43 4.76
N VAL A 77 -13.64 9.93 5.95
CA VAL A 77 -13.44 8.51 6.23
C VAL A 77 -14.78 7.93 6.65
N TYR A 78 -15.33 7.02 5.85
CA TYR A 78 -16.62 6.39 6.12
C TYR A 78 -16.47 5.03 6.79
N TYR A 79 -15.34 4.37 6.56
CA TYR A 79 -15.07 3.05 7.09
C TYR A 79 -13.57 2.83 7.23
N ALA A 80 -13.16 2.22 8.34
CA ALA A 80 -11.81 1.73 8.52
C ALA A 80 -11.88 0.43 9.34
N LYS A 81 -11.33 -0.65 8.79
CA LYS A 81 -11.21 -1.92 9.50
C LYS A 81 -9.86 -2.53 9.22
N PHE A 82 -9.12 -2.81 10.29
CA PHE A 82 -7.76 -3.30 10.23
C PHE A 82 -7.61 -4.66 10.91
N PRO A 83 -6.56 -5.43 10.56
CA PRO A 83 -6.15 -6.57 11.35
C PRO A 83 -5.82 -6.16 12.79
N PRO A 84 -5.96 -7.07 13.78
CA PRO A 84 -5.57 -6.77 15.14
C PRO A 84 -4.07 -6.49 15.24
N ASN A 85 -3.73 -5.57 16.14
CA ASN A 85 -2.39 -5.11 16.46
C ASN A 85 -1.65 -4.52 15.24
N ILE A 86 -2.33 -3.68 14.45
CA ILE A 86 -1.76 -3.07 13.24
C ILE A 86 -0.58 -2.14 13.53
N GLU A 87 -0.56 -1.52 14.71
CA GLU A 87 0.51 -0.65 15.20
C GLU A 87 1.90 -1.31 15.18
N ASN A 88 1.94 -2.64 15.35
CA ASN A 88 3.18 -3.43 15.37
C ASN A 88 3.52 -4.07 14.01
N ARG A 89 2.85 -3.67 12.92
CA ARG A 89 2.96 -4.30 11.60
C ARG A 89 3.58 -3.36 10.58
N LYS A 90 4.27 -3.93 9.58
CA LYS A 90 4.53 -3.24 8.32
C LYS A 90 3.28 -3.26 7.46
N VAL A 91 2.92 -2.09 6.92
CA VAL A 91 1.68 -1.86 6.18
C VAL A 91 1.99 -1.58 4.71
N LEU A 92 1.52 -2.46 3.82
CA LEU A 92 1.48 -2.20 2.39
C LEU A 92 0.17 -1.46 2.06
N LEU A 93 0.24 -0.13 1.99
CA LEU A 93 -0.91 0.71 1.65
C LEU A 93 -1.09 0.71 0.13
N MET A 94 -2.22 0.21 -0.37
CA MET A 94 -2.48 0.02 -1.79
C MET A 94 -3.47 1.05 -2.31
N TYR A 95 -3.02 1.89 -3.26
CA TYR A 95 -3.87 2.83 -3.98
C TYR A 95 -3.29 3.13 -5.37
N PRO A 96 -3.94 2.70 -6.47
CA PRO A 96 -3.31 2.64 -7.79
C PRO A 96 -3.06 4.00 -8.45
N ILE A 97 -3.74 5.07 -8.04
CA ILE A 97 -3.58 6.40 -8.65
C ILE A 97 -3.29 7.44 -7.58
N LEU A 98 -2.13 8.10 -7.65
CA LEU A 98 -1.80 9.25 -6.84
C LEU A 98 -1.96 10.54 -7.65
N GLY A 99 -3.19 11.09 -7.65
CA GLY A 99 -3.53 12.31 -8.39
C GLY A 99 -3.19 13.60 -7.65
N THR A 100 -3.93 13.92 -6.58
CA THR A 100 -3.65 15.08 -5.71
C THR A 100 -2.94 14.70 -4.40
N GLY A 101 -2.91 13.41 -4.07
CA GLY A 101 -2.38 12.89 -2.81
C GLY A 101 -3.34 12.97 -1.61
N ILE A 102 -4.43 13.72 -1.70
CA ILE A 102 -5.36 13.99 -0.57
C ILE A 102 -5.93 12.69 0.02
N THR A 103 -6.35 11.75 -0.84
CA THR A 103 -6.89 10.45 -0.39
C THR A 103 -5.85 9.65 0.40
N VAL A 104 -4.60 9.64 -0.07
CA VAL A 104 -3.51 8.93 0.61
C VAL A 104 -3.13 9.62 1.91
N LEU A 105 -3.02 10.95 1.92
CA LEU A 105 -2.78 11.72 3.15
C LEU A 105 -3.84 11.39 4.21
N LYS A 106 -5.12 11.34 3.82
CA LYS A 106 -6.19 10.97 4.74
C LYS A 106 -6.10 9.53 5.21
N ALA A 107 -5.70 8.60 4.34
CA ALA A 107 -5.45 7.21 4.74
C ALA A 107 -4.29 7.09 5.73
N LEU A 108 -3.21 7.86 5.53
CA LEU A 108 -2.07 7.92 6.45
C LEU A 108 -2.47 8.53 7.81
N ASP A 109 -3.33 9.56 7.81
CA ASP A 109 -3.87 10.12 9.05
C ASP A 109 -4.69 9.09 9.82
N VAL A 110 -5.53 8.30 9.14
CA VAL A 110 -6.24 7.18 9.77
C VAL A 110 -5.25 6.16 10.33
N LEU A 111 -4.23 5.75 9.58
CA LEU A 111 -3.23 4.81 10.12
C LEU A 111 -2.52 5.37 11.36
N ARG A 112 -2.27 6.68 11.40
CA ARG A 112 -1.69 7.36 12.57
C ARG A 112 -2.63 7.33 13.78
N THR A 113 -3.96 7.47 13.60
CA THR A 113 -4.92 7.32 14.72
C THR A 113 -4.96 5.90 15.28
N TYR A 114 -4.50 4.91 14.52
CA TYR A 114 -4.29 3.52 14.97
C TYR A 114 -2.84 3.26 15.42
N ASN A 115 -2.07 4.31 15.73
CA ASN A 115 -0.68 4.24 16.19
C ASN A 115 0.30 3.54 15.24
N VAL A 116 0.00 3.49 13.94
CA VAL A 116 0.94 2.99 12.94
C VAL A 116 1.96 4.09 12.62
N PRO A 117 3.26 3.86 12.85
CA PRO A 117 4.28 4.84 12.52
C PRO A 117 4.51 4.89 10.99
N ILE A 118 4.83 6.07 10.46
CA ILE A 118 4.86 6.32 9.01
C ILE A 118 5.97 5.52 8.31
N GLU A 119 7.11 5.31 8.97
CA GLU A 119 8.22 4.48 8.51
C GLU A 119 7.87 2.99 8.39
N ASN A 120 6.74 2.57 8.96
CA ASN A 120 6.20 1.22 8.78
C ASN A 120 5.24 1.11 7.59
N VAL A 121 4.90 2.24 6.95
CA VAL A 121 3.99 2.28 5.82
C VAL A 121 4.78 2.34 4.51
N ILE A 122 4.42 1.46 3.58
CA ILE A 122 4.92 1.45 2.21
C ILE A 122 3.71 1.64 1.30
N LEU A 123 3.67 2.76 0.57
CA LEU A 123 2.63 3.06 -0.39
C LEU A 123 2.94 2.36 -1.73
N LEU A 124 2.04 1.49 -2.16
CA LEU A 124 2.06 0.85 -3.48
C LEU A 124 1.06 1.55 -4.39
N THR A 125 1.55 2.07 -5.51
CA THR A 125 0.74 2.83 -6.46
C THR A 125 1.20 2.57 -7.90
N LEU A 126 0.33 2.77 -8.90
CA LEU A 126 0.68 2.51 -10.30
C LEU A 126 1.05 3.79 -11.04
N PHE A 127 0.22 4.82 -10.88
CA PHE A 127 0.37 6.09 -11.58
C PHE A 127 0.45 7.24 -10.59
N VAL A 128 1.45 8.09 -10.74
CA VAL A 128 1.72 9.16 -9.80
C VAL A 128 1.98 10.48 -10.53
N SER A 129 1.37 11.56 -10.06
CA SER A 129 1.75 12.91 -10.52
C SER A 129 2.92 13.47 -9.70
N PRO A 130 3.87 14.21 -10.30
CA PRO A 130 4.96 14.86 -9.57
C PRO A 130 4.47 15.75 -8.42
N GLN A 131 3.39 16.51 -8.67
CA GLN A 131 2.79 17.39 -7.67
C GLN A 131 2.28 16.61 -6.45
N SER A 132 1.71 15.42 -6.67
CA SER A 132 1.22 14.59 -5.57
C SER A 132 2.34 14.01 -4.71
N LEU A 133 3.49 13.66 -5.31
CA LEU A 133 4.66 13.20 -4.56
C LEU A 133 5.16 14.27 -3.61
N ILE A 134 5.31 15.51 -4.12
CA ILE A 134 5.73 16.65 -3.31
C ILE A 134 4.74 16.82 -2.14
N ASN A 135 3.44 16.87 -2.43
CA ASN A 135 2.42 17.07 -1.40
C ASN A 135 2.44 15.97 -0.31
N VAL A 136 2.62 14.70 -0.70
CA VAL A 136 2.64 13.58 0.25
C VAL A 136 3.95 13.54 1.03
N LEU A 137 5.10 13.62 0.36
CA LEU A 137 6.42 13.46 0.99
C LEU A 137 6.82 14.67 1.83
N THR A 138 6.40 15.89 1.48
CA THR A 138 6.64 17.06 2.35
C THR A 138 5.98 16.91 3.72
N ARG A 139 4.81 16.25 3.79
CA ARG A 139 4.11 16.00 5.07
C ARG A 139 4.56 14.72 5.74
N ASN A 140 5.05 13.74 4.98
CA ASN A 140 5.41 12.41 5.45
C ASN A 140 6.79 11.99 4.88
N PRO A 141 7.89 12.61 5.32
CA PRO A 141 9.21 12.40 4.73
C PRO A 141 9.76 10.97 4.93
N ALA A 142 9.28 10.25 5.95
CA ALA A 142 9.67 8.86 6.23
C ALA A 142 8.87 7.83 5.41
N LEU A 143 7.88 8.25 4.63
CA LEU A 143 7.04 7.35 3.85
C LEU A 143 7.82 6.78 2.67
N ARG A 144 7.77 5.45 2.50
CA ARG A 144 8.29 4.80 1.29
C ARG A 144 7.19 4.68 0.24
N ILE A 145 7.46 5.10 -0.99
CA ILE A 145 6.53 4.99 -2.12
C ILE A 145 7.16 4.11 -3.20
N VAL A 146 6.43 3.08 -3.63
CA VAL A 146 6.78 2.22 -4.77
C VAL A 146 5.76 2.47 -5.87
N THR A 147 6.23 2.90 -7.04
CA THR A 147 5.39 3.22 -8.19
C THR A 147 5.94 2.66 -9.49
N SER A 148 5.07 2.33 -10.45
CA SER A 148 5.49 1.97 -11.81
C SER A 148 5.74 3.17 -12.70
N GLU A 149 5.04 4.28 -12.51
CA GLU A 149 5.09 5.41 -13.44
C GLU A 149 4.86 6.75 -12.74
N ILE A 150 5.70 7.73 -13.11
CA ILE A 150 5.53 9.13 -12.75
C ILE A 150 5.19 9.91 -14.02
N HIS A 151 3.99 10.48 -14.09
CA HIS A 151 3.49 11.18 -15.26
C HIS A 151 2.68 12.43 -14.86
N PRO A 152 2.76 13.56 -15.61
CA PRO A 152 2.02 14.78 -15.28
C PRO A 152 0.49 14.59 -15.19
N VAL A 153 -0.05 13.69 -16.02
CA VAL A 153 -1.48 13.36 -16.09
C VAL A 153 -1.66 11.92 -15.63
N VAL A 154 -2.43 11.72 -14.57
CA VAL A 154 -2.81 10.37 -14.10
C VAL A 154 -4.19 9.97 -14.62
N PRO A 155 -4.48 8.66 -14.77
CA PRO A 155 -5.81 8.21 -15.16
C PRO A 155 -6.88 8.61 -14.13
N SER A 156 -8.02 9.14 -14.58
CA SER A 156 -9.15 9.51 -13.69
C SER A 156 -10.09 8.33 -13.39
N HIS A 157 -10.28 7.41 -14.34
CA HIS A 157 -11.33 6.38 -14.27
C HIS A 157 -10.83 4.94 -14.04
N PHE A 158 -9.65 4.74 -13.45
CA PHE A 158 -9.08 3.39 -13.26
C PHE A 158 -10.05 2.46 -12.53
N GLY A 159 -10.64 2.91 -11.41
CA GLY A 159 -11.57 2.10 -10.62
C GLY A 159 -12.80 1.68 -11.43
N GLN A 160 -13.43 2.63 -12.14
CA GLN A 160 -14.62 2.36 -12.95
C GLN A 160 -14.31 1.37 -14.09
N ARG A 161 -13.19 1.56 -14.79
CA ARG A 161 -12.75 0.65 -15.86
C ARG A 161 -12.39 -0.73 -15.34
N TYR A 162 -11.70 -0.81 -14.20
CA TYR A 162 -11.28 -2.09 -13.62
C TYR A 162 -12.47 -2.92 -13.13
N PHE A 163 -13.47 -2.28 -12.52
CA PHE A 163 -14.66 -2.96 -12.00
C PHE A 163 -15.83 -3.02 -13.00
N GLY A 164 -15.70 -2.44 -14.19
CA GLY A 164 -16.75 -2.43 -15.21
C GLY A 164 -18.01 -1.66 -14.81
N THR A 165 -17.87 -0.58 -14.03
CA THR A 165 -19.00 0.24 -13.54
C THR A 165 -19.12 1.56 -14.31
N PHE A 166 -18.92 1.51 -15.63
CA PHE A 166 -19.12 2.66 -16.52
C PHE A 166 -20.58 2.77 -16.95
#